data_AF-A0A1Y4THS3-F1
#
_entry.id   AF-A0A1Y4THS3-F1
#
_cell.length_a   1.000
_cell.length_b   1.000
_cell.length_c   1.000
_cell.angle_alpha   90.00
_cell.angle_beta   90.00
_cell.angle_gamma   90.00
#
_symmetry.space_group_name_H-M   'P 1'
#
loop_
_entity.id
_entity.type
_entity.pdbx_description
1 polymer ?
#
loop_
_entity_poly.entity_id
_entity_poly.type
_entity_poly.pdbx_seq_one_letter_code
_entity_poly.pdbx_strand_id
1 'polypeptide(L)'
;MQKIFDVPLKNGANLPCLKYDIALYCQVIEEVLPNKAPAYLKNYAKQIRTLSKKVGLYRPAEFPDCTRTYIFDSRLRTLFAMLDTTKVTTAVMYMYGQEAFQPSDYVFGDAPPPCGIIDEGENLELFVKDFQFIPNDFFAFNHLAFFDQDRFISMTHLSTYQTAILLDRYRRQNLVNFKRLAELEVQQYRSRLPK
;
A
#
# COMPACT_ATOMS: atom_id res chain seq x y z
N MET A 1 16.45 5.29 1.03
CA MET A 1 15.33 6.25 1.12
C MET A 1 14.87 6.75 -0.26
N GLN A 2 15.76 6.87 -1.26
CA GLN A 2 15.44 7.40 -2.61
C GLN A 2 14.37 6.59 -3.39
N LYS A 3 14.41 5.26 -3.31
CA LYS A 3 13.61 4.35 -4.15
C LYS A 3 12.08 4.44 -4.05
N ILE A 4 11.51 4.97 -2.95
CA ILE A 4 10.04 5.05 -2.79
C ILE A 4 9.44 6.05 -3.78
N PHE A 5 10.18 7.11 -4.09
CA PHE A 5 9.73 8.15 -5.01
C PHE A 5 10.13 7.87 -6.46
N ASP A 6 11.05 6.93 -6.67
CA ASP A 6 11.56 6.52 -7.98
C ASP A 6 10.59 5.51 -8.64
N VAL A 7 9.31 5.88 -8.71
CA VAL A 7 8.27 5.04 -9.31
C VAL A 7 8.49 4.99 -10.83
N PRO A 8 8.62 3.81 -11.46
CA PRO A 8 8.76 3.73 -12.90
C PRO A 8 7.43 4.10 -13.55
N LEU A 9 7.34 5.29 -14.14
CA LEU A 9 6.14 5.76 -14.83
C LEU A 9 6.16 5.41 -16.32
N LYS A 10 4.97 5.35 -16.93
CA LYS A 10 4.81 5.33 -18.39
C LYS A 10 5.33 6.63 -18.99
N ASN A 11 5.79 6.58 -20.26
CA ASN A 11 6.36 7.75 -20.92
C ASN A 11 5.39 8.94 -20.91
N GLY A 12 5.89 10.11 -20.50
CA GLY A 12 5.11 11.34 -20.41
C GLY A 12 4.19 11.45 -19.19
N ALA A 13 4.09 10.40 -18.35
CA ALA A 13 3.31 10.46 -17.13
C ALA A 13 4.08 11.16 -16.00
N ASN A 14 3.34 11.88 -15.15
CA ASN A 14 3.87 12.54 -13.96
C ASN A 14 2.89 12.33 -12.78
N LEU A 15 3.43 12.29 -11.56
CA LEU A 15 2.67 12.24 -10.31
C LEU A 15 3.11 13.44 -9.44
N PRO A 16 2.55 14.64 -9.69
CA PRO A 16 3.06 15.88 -9.09
C PRO A 16 2.97 15.88 -7.56
N CYS A 17 2.00 15.16 -6.99
CA CYS A 17 1.76 15.11 -5.55
C CYS A 17 2.35 13.87 -4.87
N LEU A 18 3.06 12.97 -5.58
CA LEU A 18 3.44 11.65 -5.05
C LEU A 18 4.15 11.72 -3.69
N LYS A 19 5.11 12.62 -3.52
CA LYS A 19 5.86 12.77 -2.26
C LYS A 19 4.95 13.22 -1.12
N TYR A 20 4.04 14.14 -1.41
CA TYR A 20 3.07 14.65 -0.46
C TYR A 20 2.07 13.57 -0.05
N ASP A 21 1.48 12.88 -1.04
CA ASP A 21 0.46 11.86 -0.82
C ASP A 21 1.05 10.67 -0.04
N ILE A 22 2.29 10.25 -0.34
CA ILE A 22 3.01 9.23 0.47
C ILE A 22 3.27 9.71 1.89
N ALA A 23 3.58 10.99 2.10
CA ALA A 23 3.80 11.53 3.44
C ALA A 23 2.50 11.58 4.25
N LEU A 24 1.39 12.00 3.65
CA LEU A 24 0.05 11.96 4.25
C LEU A 24 -0.37 10.53 4.58
N TYR A 25 -0.17 9.61 3.63
CA TYR A 25 -0.38 8.19 3.87
C TYR A 25 0.44 7.72 5.08
N CYS A 26 1.73 8.05 5.15
CA CYS A 26 2.58 7.67 6.28
C CYS A 26 2.12 8.28 7.62
N GLN A 27 1.46 9.45 7.64
CA GLN A 27 0.84 9.98 8.86
C GLN A 27 -0.28 9.07 9.35
N VAL A 28 -1.19 8.66 8.45
CA VAL A 28 -2.29 7.73 8.79
C VAL A 28 -1.74 6.40 9.29
N ILE A 29 -0.74 5.85 8.60
CA ILE A 29 -0.11 4.58 9.01
C ILE A 29 0.63 4.71 10.35
N GLU A 30 1.23 5.86 10.67
CA GLU A 30 1.94 6.09 11.93
C GLU A 30 1.00 5.98 13.15
N GLU A 31 -0.28 6.35 13.01
CA GLU A 31 -1.28 6.30 14.09
C GLU A 31 -1.50 4.88 14.63
N VAL A 32 -1.33 3.86 13.78
CA VAL A 32 -1.51 2.45 14.14
C VAL A 32 -0.18 1.69 14.29
N LEU A 33 0.95 2.38 14.11
CA LEU A 33 2.28 1.78 14.18
C LEU A 33 2.71 1.60 15.64
N PRO A 34 3.18 0.41 16.06
CA PRO A 34 3.56 0.17 17.45
C PRO A 34 4.72 1.08 17.87
N ASN A 35 4.64 1.63 19.09
CA ASN A 35 5.68 2.48 19.68
C ASN A 35 7.09 1.85 19.57
N LYS A 36 7.19 0.56 19.92
CA LYS A 36 8.39 -0.25 19.74
C LYS A 36 8.12 -1.32 18.67
N ALA A 37 8.73 -1.14 17.51
CA ALA A 37 8.65 -2.13 16.43
C ALA A 37 9.65 -3.30 16.67
N PRO A 38 9.29 -4.53 16.31
CA PRO A 38 10.23 -5.64 16.26
C PRO A 38 11.48 -5.33 15.43
N ALA A 39 12.60 -5.99 15.73
CA ALA A 39 13.89 -5.70 15.12
C ALA A 39 13.85 -5.73 13.57
N TYR A 40 13.13 -6.70 12.99
CA TYR A 40 13.02 -6.85 11.54
C TYR A 40 12.18 -5.75 10.86
N LEU A 41 11.29 -5.06 11.60
CA LEU A 41 10.49 -3.93 11.11
C LEU A 41 11.08 -2.56 11.48
N LYS A 42 12.16 -2.52 12.25
CA LYS A 42 12.76 -1.27 12.75
C LYS A 42 13.03 -0.24 11.64
N ASN A 43 13.55 -0.69 10.50
CA ASN A 43 13.84 0.19 9.37
C ASN A 43 12.56 0.72 8.69
N TYR A 44 11.55 -0.14 8.53
CA TYR A 44 10.25 0.22 7.97
C TYR A 44 9.54 1.23 8.87
N ALA A 45 9.43 0.94 10.17
CA ALA A 45 8.84 1.84 11.15
C ALA A 45 9.55 3.21 11.20
N LYS A 46 10.89 3.20 11.19
CA LYS A 46 11.67 4.45 11.10
C LYS A 46 11.36 5.22 9.82
N GLN A 47 11.17 4.53 8.70
CA GLN A 47 10.86 5.15 7.42
C GLN A 47 9.48 5.82 7.41
N ILE A 48 8.44 5.13 7.88
CA ILE A 48 7.08 5.69 8.05
C ILE A 48 7.14 6.99 8.86
N ARG A 49 7.71 6.93 10.08
CA ARG A 49 7.86 8.08 10.99
C ARG A 49 8.70 9.22 10.42
N THR A 50 9.63 8.92 9.51
CA THR A 50 10.45 9.93 8.86
C THR A 50 9.67 10.63 7.76
N LEU A 51 8.85 9.89 7.01
CA LEU A 51 8.05 10.42 5.90
C LEU A 51 6.82 11.19 6.39
N SER A 52 6.16 10.71 7.45
CA SER A 52 4.99 11.37 8.06
C SER A 52 5.30 12.80 8.53
N LYS A 53 6.52 13.04 9.00
CA LYS A 53 7.00 14.38 9.43
C LYS A 53 7.32 15.32 8.27
N LYS A 54 7.29 14.85 7.02
CA LYS A 54 7.64 15.65 5.83
C LYS A 54 6.44 16.16 5.04
N VAL A 55 5.21 16.01 5.55
CA VAL A 55 4.00 16.49 4.86
C VAL A 55 4.10 17.96 4.48
N GLY A 56 4.48 18.84 5.42
CA GLY A 56 4.67 20.25 5.14
C GLY A 56 5.78 20.52 4.11
N LEU A 57 6.89 19.79 4.18
CA LEU A 57 8.03 19.92 3.25
C LEU A 57 7.69 19.48 1.82
N TYR A 58 6.84 18.46 1.68
CA TYR A 58 6.49 17.88 0.38
C TYR A 58 5.23 18.48 -0.23
N ARG A 59 4.55 19.40 0.45
CA ARG A 59 3.35 20.05 -0.05
C ARG A 59 3.62 20.72 -1.41
N PRO A 60 2.89 20.37 -2.47
CA PRO A 60 3.03 21.05 -3.76
C PRO A 60 2.48 22.48 -3.66
N ALA A 61 2.93 23.35 -4.57
CA ALA A 61 2.40 24.70 -4.67
C ALA A 61 0.92 24.70 -5.08
N GLU A 62 0.55 23.79 -5.97
CA GLU A 62 -0.81 23.62 -6.48
C GLU A 62 -1.19 22.14 -6.50
N PHE A 63 -2.47 21.88 -6.24
CA PHE A 63 -3.05 20.54 -6.35
C PHE A 63 -3.78 20.40 -7.69
N PRO A 64 -3.62 19.28 -8.39
CA PRO A 64 -4.38 19.03 -9.60
C PRO A 64 -5.87 18.87 -9.26
N ASP A 65 -6.74 19.35 -10.14
CA ASP A 65 -8.20 19.14 -10.03
C ASP A 65 -8.59 17.73 -10.47
N CYS A 66 -8.13 16.74 -9.70
CA CYS A 66 -8.44 15.34 -9.87
C CYS A 66 -8.30 14.58 -8.55
N THR A 67 -8.98 13.45 -8.46
CA THR A 67 -8.70 12.48 -7.40
C THR A 67 -7.44 11.70 -7.75
N ARG A 68 -6.55 11.54 -6.79
CA ARG A 68 -5.30 10.80 -6.92
C ARG A 68 -5.47 9.48 -6.19
N THR A 69 -5.38 8.39 -6.94
CA THR A 69 -5.65 7.04 -6.45
C THR A 69 -4.39 6.21 -6.56
N TYR A 70 -4.01 5.55 -5.46
CA TYR A 70 -2.81 4.74 -5.37
C TYR A 70 -3.13 3.35 -4.84
N ILE A 71 -2.38 2.35 -5.31
CA ILE A 71 -2.23 1.08 -4.60
C ILE A 71 -0.80 1.02 -4.08
N PHE A 72 -0.64 1.08 -2.76
CA PHE A 72 0.63 0.87 -2.08
C PHE A 72 0.73 -0.57 -1.60
N ASP A 73 1.88 -1.21 -1.77
CA ASP A 73 2.13 -2.48 -1.09
C ASP A 73 2.57 -2.28 0.36
N SER A 74 2.67 -3.40 1.09
CA SER A 74 3.17 -3.44 2.47
C SER A 74 4.56 -2.83 2.68
N ARG A 75 5.31 -2.57 1.60
CA ARG A 75 6.68 -2.02 1.58
C ARG A 75 6.72 -0.57 1.11
N LEU A 76 5.58 0.12 1.04
CA LEU A 76 5.40 1.48 0.53
C LEU A 76 5.73 1.65 -0.96
N ARG A 77 5.72 0.59 -1.76
CA ARG A 77 5.90 0.69 -3.20
C ARG A 77 4.57 1.04 -3.86
N THR A 78 4.60 1.98 -4.78
CA THR A 78 3.45 2.31 -5.62
C THR A 78 3.28 1.27 -6.73
N LEU A 79 2.28 0.40 -6.60
CA LEU A 79 1.91 -0.58 -7.63
C LEU A 79 0.97 0.03 -8.67
N PHE A 80 0.09 0.92 -8.22
CA PHE A 80 -0.87 1.62 -9.07
C PHE A 80 -0.85 3.11 -8.75
N ALA A 81 -1.00 3.93 -9.78
CA ALA A 81 -1.24 5.36 -9.63
C ALA A 81 -2.14 5.84 -10.76
N MET A 82 -3.15 6.64 -10.44
CA MET A 82 -4.07 7.24 -11.40
C MET A 82 -4.45 8.65 -10.95
N LEU A 83 -4.58 9.55 -11.94
CA LEU A 83 -5.16 10.88 -11.79
C LEU A 83 -6.53 10.86 -12.45
N ASP A 84 -7.60 10.85 -11.67
CA ASP A 84 -8.98 10.70 -12.13
C ASP A 84 -9.74 12.03 -12.03
N THR A 85 -9.84 12.73 -13.17
CA THR A 85 -10.59 13.98 -13.29
C THR A 85 -12.10 13.77 -13.24
N THR A 86 -12.58 12.57 -13.58
CA THR A 86 -14.02 12.27 -13.61
C THR A 86 -14.55 11.87 -12.23
N LYS A 87 -13.66 11.44 -11.33
CA LYS A 87 -13.96 10.83 -10.02
C LYS A 87 -14.78 9.53 -10.10
N VAL A 88 -15.26 9.13 -11.28
CA VAL A 88 -16.09 7.93 -11.49
C VAL A 88 -15.28 6.66 -11.25
N THR A 89 -14.07 6.59 -11.79
CA THR A 89 -13.23 5.39 -11.65
C THR A 89 -12.83 5.19 -10.19
N THR A 90 -12.47 6.29 -9.53
CA THR A 90 -12.15 6.33 -8.10
C THR A 90 -13.34 5.85 -7.27
N ALA A 91 -14.55 6.34 -7.53
CA ALA A 91 -15.74 5.90 -6.79
C ALA A 91 -16.00 4.39 -6.94
N VAL A 92 -15.83 3.85 -8.16
CA VAL A 92 -15.97 2.40 -8.40
C VAL A 92 -14.90 1.60 -7.65
N MET A 93 -13.64 2.05 -7.70
CA MET A 93 -12.54 1.40 -6.96
C MET A 93 -12.77 1.46 -5.45
N TYR A 94 -13.28 2.58 -4.94
CA TYR A 94 -13.63 2.74 -3.53
C TYR A 94 -14.67 1.70 -3.11
N MET A 95 -15.79 1.62 -3.84
CA MET A 95 -16.85 0.64 -3.56
C MET A 95 -16.34 -0.80 -3.60
N TYR A 96 -15.54 -1.14 -4.62
CA TYR A 96 -14.97 -2.48 -4.74
C TYR A 96 -14.06 -2.84 -3.57
N GLY A 97 -13.23 -1.90 -3.12
CA GLY A 97 -12.35 -2.12 -1.98
C GLY A 97 -13.07 -2.16 -0.62
N GLN A 98 -14.36 -1.83 -0.54
CA GLN A 98 -15.18 -2.04 0.66
C GLN A 98 -15.80 -3.45 0.72
N GLU A 99 -15.69 -4.25 -0.36
CA GLU A 99 -16.20 -5.61 -0.36
C GLU A 99 -15.38 -6.49 0.59
N ALA A 100 -16.08 -7.29 1.40
CA ALA A 100 -15.44 -8.22 2.33
C ALA A 100 -14.63 -9.28 1.57
N PHE A 101 -13.45 -9.62 2.10
CA PHE A 101 -12.59 -10.66 1.54
C PHE A 101 -13.36 -11.98 1.38
N GLN A 102 -13.35 -12.50 0.16
CA GLN A 102 -13.91 -13.82 -0.14
C GLN A 102 -12.85 -14.91 0.07
N PRO A 103 -13.24 -16.16 0.36
CA PRO A 103 -12.30 -17.29 0.42
C PRO A 103 -11.44 -17.48 -0.85
N SER A 104 -11.92 -17.02 -2.00
CA SER A 104 -11.18 -16.99 -3.27
C SER A 104 -10.05 -15.97 -3.33
N ASP A 105 -10.03 -15.01 -2.39
CA ASP A 105 -9.13 -13.87 -2.41
C ASP A 105 -7.75 -14.19 -1.81
N TYR A 106 -7.69 -15.31 -1.08
CA TYR A 106 -6.50 -15.86 -0.45
C TYR A 106 -5.70 -16.66 -1.48
N VAL A 107 -4.43 -16.33 -1.61
CA VAL A 107 -3.52 -16.97 -2.56
C VAL A 107 -2.33 -17.48 -1.75
N PHE A 108 -2.14 -18.81 -1.76
CA PHE A 108 -1.11 -19.56 -1.00
C PHE A 108 -1.47 -20.08 0.42
N GLY A 109 -2.71 -20.53 0.64
CA GLY A 109 -3.09 -21.28 1.86
C GLY A 109 -3.37 -20.41 3.09
N ASP A 110 -3.50 -19.11 2.85
CA ASP A 110 -3.82 -17.98 3.73
C ASP A 110 -5.32 -17.81 3.99
N ALA A 111 -6.16 -18.75 3.53
CA ALA A 111 -7.59 -18.73 3.82
C ALA A 111 -7.86 -18.78 5.33
N PRO A 112 -8.91 -18.10 5.82
CA PRO A 112 -9.32 -18.23 7.20
C PRO A 112 -9.57 -19.71 7.51
N PRO A 113 -9.19 -20.18 8.72
CA PRO A 113 -9.42 -21.56 9.10
C PRO A 113 -10.91 -21.89 8.89
N PRO A 114 -11.22 -23.13 8.48
CA PRO A 114 -12.60 -23.54 8.26
C PRO A 114 -13.42 -23.20 9.51
N CYS A 115 -14.56 -22.55 9.28
CA CYS A 115 -15.48 -22.02 10.28
C CYS A 115 -15.52 -22.87 11.57
N GLY A 116 -15.22 -22.27 12.73
CA GLY A 116 -15.37 -22.95 14.03
C GLY A 116 -14.35 -22.63 15.12
N ILE A 117 -13.29 -21.87 14.83
CA ILE A 117 -12.37 -21.41 15.89
C ILE A 117 -12.93 -20.13 16.49
N ILE A 118 -13.66 -20.27 17.60
CA ILE A 118 -13.99 -19.14 18.50
C ILE A 118 -12.79 -19.01 19.44
N ASP A 119 -12.01 -17.95 19.25
CA ASP A 119 -10.89 -17.61 20.12
C ASP A 119 -11.07 -16.17 20.58
N GLU A 120 -11.21 -15.96 21.89
CA GLU A 120 -11.39 -14.65 22.51
C GLU A 120 -10.05 -13.88 22.66
N GLY A 121 -8.98 -14.35 22.00
CA GLY A 121 -7.67 -13.70 21.95
C GLY A 121 -6.55 -14.48 22.63
N GLU A 122 -6.84 -15.67 23.18
CA GLU A 122 -5.88 -16.52 23.90
C GLU A 122 -4.81 -17.08 22.97
N ASN A 123 -5.15 -17.50 21.74
CA ASN A 123 -4.13 -17.98 20.81
C ASN A 123 -3.31 -16.85 20.21
N LEU A 124 -3.88 -15.64 20.05
CA LEU A 124 -3.10 -14.48 19.64
C LEU A 124 -2.07 -14.11 20.73
N GLU A 125 -2.45 -14.14 22.00
CA GLU A 125 -1.53 -13.89 23.11
C GLU A 125 -0.41 -14.95 23.19
N LEU A 126 -0.74 -16.24 23.05
CA LEU A 126 0.24 -17.33 22.98
C LEU A 126 1.16 -17.18 21.77
N PHE A 127 0.62 -16.86 20.59
CA PHE A 127 1.39 -16.62 19.37
C PHE A 127 2.36 -15.44 19.53
N VAL A 128 1.90 -14.32 20.10
CA VAL A 128 2.76 -13.16 20.36
C VAL A 128 3.83 -13.48 21.39
N LYS A 129 3.51 -14.27 22.41
CA LYS A 129 4.48 -14.71 23.41
C LYS A 129 5.57 -15.58 22.79
N ASP A 130 5.19 -16.55 21.96
CA ASP A 130 6.08 -17.54 21.36
C ASP A 130 6.89 -16.98 20.19
N PHE A 131 6.29 -16.13 19.37
CA PHE A 131 6.87 -15.62 18.13
C PHE A 131 7.25 -14.14 18.18
N GLN A 132 6.90 -13.42 19.27
CA GLN A 132 7.19 -12.00 19.47
C GLN A 132 6.72 -11.12 18.29
N PHE A 133 5.66 -11.56 17.62
CA PHE A 133 5.08 -10.95 16.43
C PHE A 133 3.56 -11.00 16.51
N ILE A 134 2.91 -9.86 16.22
CA ILE A 134 1.47 -9.77 16.00
C ILE A 134 1.27 -9.74 14.47
N PRO A 135 0.51 -10.67 13.86
CA PRO A 135 0.05 -10.53 12.49
C PRO A 135 -0.94 -9.36 12.44
N ASN A 136 -0.41 -8.14 12.35
CA ASN A 136 -1.21 -6.97 12.06
C ASN A 136 -1.40 -6.91 10.56
N ASP A 137 -2.55 -7.43 10.13
CA ASP A 137 -3.05 -7.45 8.77
C ASP A 137 -2.92 -6.10 8.05
N PHE A 138 -3.06 -5.00 8.79
CA PHE A 138 -2.90 -3.65 8.26
C PHE A 138 -1.55 -3.43 7.58
N PHE A 139 -0.48 -4.08 8.03
CA PHE A 139 0.83 -3.97 7.37
C PHE A 139 1.12 -5.11 6.39
N ALA A 140 0.24 -6.11 6.31
CA ALA A 140 0.39 -7.26 5.42
C ALA A 140 -0.27 -7.03 4.06
N PHE A 141 -1.39 -6.28 4.05
CA PHE A 141 -2.17 -6.05 2.84
C PHE A 141 -1.64 -4.90 1.97
N ASN A 142 -2.05 -4.92 0.70
CA ASN A 142 -1.92 -3.75 -0.14
C ASN A 142 -3.00 -2.74 0.25
N HIS A 143 -2.72 -1.46 0.09
CA HIS A 143 -3.63 -0.39 0.43
C HIS A 143 -4.06 0.36 -0.81
N LEU A 144 -5.37 0.39 -1.04
CA LEU A 144 -5.98 1.30 -1.98
C LEU A 144 -6.27 2.61 -1.28
N ALA A 145 -5.52 3.66 -1.61
CA ALA A 145 -5.55 4.96 -0.97
C ALA A 145 -6.01 6.06 -1.93
N PHE A 146 -6.81 6.99 -1.41
CA PHE A 146 -7.46 8.06 -2.18
C PHE A 146 -7.13 9.43 -1.60
N PHE A 147 -6.82 10.37 -2.48
CA PHE A 147 -6.47 11.74 -2.12
C PHE A 147 -7.20 12.74 -3.02
N ASP A 148 -7.73 13.80 -2.44
CA ASP A 148 -8.34 14.91 -3.18
C ASP A 148 -7.86 16.22 -2.56
N GLN A 149 -7.49 17.18 -3.40
CA GLN A 149 -6.87 18.43 -2.98
C GLN A 149 -5.71 18.19 -2.00
N ASP A 150 -5.70 18.81 -0.83
CA ASP A 150 -4.63 18.67 0.15
C ASP A 150 -4.87 17.58 1.19
N ARG A 151 -5.82 16.66 0.94
CA ARG A 151 -6.33 15.72 1.94
C ARG A 151 -6.14 14.26 1.53
N PHE A 152 -5.88 13.45 2.55
CA PHE A 152 -6.14 12.01 2.51
C PHE A 152 -7.64 11.81 2.73
N ILE A 153 -8.29 11.07 1.83
CA ILE A 153 -9.75 10.87 1.86
C ILE A 153 -10.09 9.57 2.56
N SER A 154 -9.50 8.47 2.11
CA SER A 154 -9.73 7.15 2.66
C SER A 154 -8.66 6.17 2.20
N MET A 155 -8.60 5.05 2.89
CA MET A 155 -7.85 3.87 2.47
C MET A 155 -8.64 2.60 2.79
N THR A 156 -8.44 1.57 1.99
CA THR A 156 -8.93 0.23 2.29
C THR A 156 -7.86 -0.82 2.01
N HIS A 157 -7.94 -1.94 2.72
CA HIS A 157 -7.10 -3.10 2.50
C HIS A 157 -7.55 -3.84 1.24
N LEU A 158 -6.59 -4.29 0.45
CA LEU A 158 -6.81 -5.14 -0.69
C LEU A 158 -6.08 -6.47 -0.48
N SER A 159 -6.78 -7.55 -0.80
CA SER A 159 -6.16 -8.85 -0.95
C SER A 159 -5.27 -8.88 -2.19
N THR A 160 -4.45 -9.92 -2.29
CA THR A 160 -3.65 -10.17 -3.50
C THR A 160 -4.54 -10.31 -4.73
N TYR A 161 -5.67 -11.01 -4.60
CA TYR A 161 -6.64 -11.21 -5.68
C TYR A 161 -7.31 -9.89 -6.12
N GLN A 162 -7.87 -9.13 -5.18
CA GLN A 162 -8.49 -7.84 -5.48
C GLN A 162 -7.48 -6.87 -6.12
N THR A 163 -6.24 -6.87 -5.60
CA THR A 163 -5.14 -6.12 -6.21
C THR A 163 -4.97 -6.53 -7.67
N ALA A 164 -4.83 -7.83 -7.96
CA ALA A 164 -4.64 -8.32 -9.33
C ALA A 164 -5.78 -7.91 -10.27
N ILE A 165 -7.04 -8.02 -9.82
CA ILE A 165 -8.22 -7.59 -10.59
C ILE A 165 -8.15 -6.11 -10.92
N LEU A 166 -7.90 -5.26 -9.92
CA LEU A 166 -7.83 -3.82 -10.12
C LEU A 166 -6.69 -3.44 -11.07
N LEU A 167 -5.54 -4.10 -10.94
CA LEU A 167 -4.39 -3.86 -11.80
C LEU A 167 -4.65 -4.25 -13.26
N ASP A 168 -5.31 -5.38 -13.52
CA ASP A 168 -5.66 -5.77 -14.89
C ASP A 168 -6.79 -4.90 -15.47
N ARG A 169 -7.87 -4.71 -14.71
CA ARG A 169 -9.04 -3.92 -15.13
C ARG A 169 -8.67 -2.48 -15.49
N TYR A 170 -7.81 -1.85 -14.69
CA TYR A 170 -7.41 -0.45 -14.86
C TYR A 170 -5.98 -0.30 -15.42
N ARG A 171 -5.45 -1.32 -16.10
CA ARG A 171 -4.08 -1.33 -16.66
C ARG A 171 -3.79 -0.16 -17.60
N ARG A 172 -4.82 0.35 -18.31
CA ARG A 172 -4.69 1.47 -19.25
C ARG A 172 -4.53 2.79 -18.49
N GLN A 173 -5.32 2.99 -17.44
CA GLN A 173 -5.33 4.16 -16.58
C GLN A 173 -4.13 4.21 -15.63
N ASN A 174 -3.56 3.05 -15.26
CA ASN A 174 -2.40 3.01 -14.39
C ASN A 174 -1.21 3.75 -15.03
N LEU A 175 -0.66 4.73 -14.33
CA LEU A 175 0.50 5.50 -14.75
C LEU A 175 1.82 4.77 -14.47
N VAL A 176 1.81 3.76 -13.60
CA VAL A 176 2.98 2.92 -13.31
C VAL A 176 3.28 2.01 -14.51
N ASN A 177 4.54 1.95 -14.89
CA ASN A 177 5.07 1.03 -15.88
C ASN A 177 5.40 -0.31 -15.22
N PHE A 178 4.43 -1.22 -15.23
CA PHE A 178 4.57 -2.54 -14.61
C PHE A 178 5.71 -3.38 -15.15
N LYS A 179 5.96 -3.32 -16.47
CA LYS A 179 7.05 -4.07 -17.07
C LYS A 179 8.39 -3.65 -16.46
N ARG A 180 8.63 -2.34 -16.40
CA ARG A 180 9.84 -1.78 -15.80
C ARG A 180 9.91 -2.02 -14.29
N LEU A 181 8.77 -1.96 -13.59
CA LEU A 181 8.69 -2.31 -12.18
C LEU A 181 9.13 -3.75 -11.93
N ALA A 182 8.61 -4.70 -12.71
CA ALA A 182 8.95 -6.12 -12.60
C ALA A 182 10.44 -6.38 -12.94
N GLU A 183 10.97 -5.74 -13.99
CA GLU A 183 12.40 -5.83 -14.35
C GLU A 183 13.30 -5.36 -13.20
N LEU A 184 12.95 -4.24 -12.54
CA LEU A 184 13.69 -3.73 -11.38
C LEU A 184 13.65 -4.68 -10.19
N GLU A 185 12.53 -5.37 -9.95
CA GLU A 185 12.43 -6.39 -8.88
C GLU A 185 13.30 -7.60 -9.18
N VAL A 186 13.27 -8.11 -10.42
CA VAL A 186 14.09 -9.25 -10.84
C VAL A 186 15.58 -8.91 -10.73
N GLN A 187 15.98 -7.71 -11.17
CA GLN A 187 17.37 -7.25 -11.05
C GLN A 187 17.81 -7.15 -9.58
N GLN A 188 16.96 -6.59 -8.71
CA GLN A 188 17.26 -6.53 -7.27
C GLN A 188 17.37 -7.91 -6.65
N TYR A 189 16.48 -8.83 -6.99
CA TYR A 189 16.56 -10.19 -6.49
C TYR A 189 17.87 -10.87 -6.92
N ARG A 190 18.21 -10.80 -8.21
CA ARG A 190 19.47 -11.35 -8.75
C ARG A 190 20.71 -10.77 -8.06
N SER A 191 20.70 -9.48 -7.73
CA SER A 191 21.82 -8.82 -7.05
C SER A 191 22.05 -9.31 -5.62
N ARG A 192 21.06 -9.97 -5.00
CA ARG A 192 21.12 -10.49 -3.62
C ARG A 192 21.42 -11.98 -3.56
N LEU A 193 21.40 -12.68 -4.69
CA LEU A 193 21.79 -14.08 -4.74
C LEU A 193 23.31 -14.19 -4.50
N PRO A 194 23.78 -15.18 -3.73
CA PRO A 194 25.19 -15.51 -3.65
C PRO A 194 25.73 -15.75 -5.07
N LYS A 195 26.92 -15.22 -5.36
CA LYS A 195 27.63 -15.49 -6.61
C LYS A 195 28.16 -16.93 -6.64
#